data_AF-A0A2N0RGF7-F1
#
_entry.id   AF-A0A2N0RGF7-F1
#
_cell.length_a   1.000
_cell.length_b   1.000
_cell.length_c   1.000
_cell.angle_alpha   90.00
_cell.angle_beta   90.00
_cell.angle_gamma   90.00
#
_symmetry.space_group_name_H-M   'P 1'
#
loop_
_entity.id
_entity.type
_entity.pdbx_description
1 polymer ?
#
loop_
_entity_poly.entity_id
_entity_poly.type
_entity_poly.pdbx_seq_one_letter_code
_entity_poly.pdbx_strand_id
1 'polypeptide(L)'
;METSIPYDIFNEEDRKKLFLFSIILGFIHLLFEVRQFIWSPFRWISDICNLFDLGAYLVLVLTSIYCYIAFESFGIYFAIIIGVAKRIISFLFIILIILLGFAHAFFILLEPKSNDSNKPWELTKKYYQETEDGNISKIATLIEEPDSYTNLFSNYPNSLLSMYLFLTGDRNSLSAWSPDDNPLMIIMMIIFSFVIVVNLFIGLLNIAIEADNNRASYLAQKALILREIELFYLFPHQRRWKTWFPDIM
;
A
#
# COMPACT_ATOMS: atom_id res chain seq x y z
N MET A 1 -59.47 29.05 18.30
CA MET A 1 -59.66 28.02 17.26
C MET A 1 -58.30 27.84 16.61
N GLU A 2 -57.46 26.98 17.19
CA GLU A 2 -56.13 26.66 16.67
C GLU A 2 -56.13 25.14 16.42
N THR A 3 -55.99 24.75 15.16
CA THR A 3 -55.86 23.36 14.74
C THR A 3 -54.39 22.97 14.78
N SER A 4 -53.97 22.28 15.83
CA SER A 4 -52.67 21.62 15.90
C SER A 4 -52.61 20.48 14.89
N ILE A 5 -51.73 20.57 13.89
CA ILE A 5 -51.44 19.50 12.93
C ILE A 5 -50.73 18.37 13.69
N PRO A 6 -51.13 17.09 13.57
CA PRO A 6 -50.46 15.99 14.25
C PRO A 6 -49.16 15.63 13.51
N TYR A 7 -48.03 15.82 14.18
CA TYR A 7 -46.71 15.45 13.66
C TYR A 7 -46.39 14.00 14.03
N ASP A 8 -46.97 13.03 13.30
CA ASP A 8 -46.35 11.71 13.12
C ASP A 8 -47.02 10.97 11.95
N ILE A 9 -46.52 11.19 10.72
CA ILE A 9 -47.14 10.67 9.50
C ILE A 9 -46.65 9.24 9.17
N PHE A 10 -45.54 8.78 9.77
CA PHE A 10 -44.97 7.46 9.47
C PHE A 10 -44.51 6.74 10.74
N ASN A 11 -44.92 5.48 10.87
CA ASN A 11 -44.48 4.59 11.95
C ASN A 11 -42.95 4.40 11.90
N GLU A 12 -42.28 4.24 13.04
CA GLU A 12 -40.82 4.14 13.13
C GLU A 12 -40.26 2.98 12.28
N GLU A 13 -41.03 1.91 12.16
CA GLU A 13 -40.71 0.75 11.33
C GLU A 13 -40.72 1.11 9.83
N ASP A 14 -41.68 1.91 9.39
CA ASP A 14 -41.81 2.34 8.00
C ASP A 14 -40.69 3.33 7.64
N ARG A 15 -40.28 4.19 8.57
CA ARG A 15 -39.12 5.08 8.39
C ARG A 15 -37.83 4.31 8.17
N LYS A 16 -37.60 3.23 8.94
CA LYS A 16 -36.43 2.35 8.77
C LYS A 16 -36.46 1.61 7.43
N LYS A 17 -37.64 1.16 6.98
CA LYS A 17 -37.82 0.52 5.66
C LYS A 17 -37.57 1.51 4.51
N LEU A 18 -38.11 2.73 4.61
CA LEU A 18 -37.89 3.80 3.62
C LEU A 18 -36.42 4.22 3.55
N PHE A 19 -35.73 4.28 4.69
CA PHE A 19 -34.30 4.56 4.74
C PHE A 19 -33.46 3.45 4.11
N LEU A 20 -33.78 2.18 4.36
CA LEU A 20 -33.12 1.06 3.69
C LEU A 20 -33.36 1.10 2.17
N PHE A 21 -34.58 1.42 1.75
CA PHE A 21 -34.94 1.55 0.34
C PHE A 21 -34.19 2.69 -0.35
N SER A 22 -34.01 3.84 0.31
CA SER A 22 -33.26 4.96 -0.26
C SER A 22 -31.76 4.65 -0.41
N ILE A 23 -31.17 3.90 0.53
CA ILE A 23 -29.79 3.41 0.40
C ILE A 23 -29.64 2.46 -0.80
N ILE A 24 -30.55 1.51 -0.93
CA ILE A 24 -30.52 0.53 -2.04
C ILE A 24 -30.69 1.24 -3.38
N LEU A 25 -31.64 2.18 -3.48
CA LEU A 25 -31.86 2.97 -4.69
C LEU A 25 -30.63 3.81 -5.06
N GLY A 26 -29.97 4.42 -4.06
CA GLY A 26 -28.73 5.17 -4.26
C GLY A 26 -27.57 4.29 -4.76
N PHE A 27 -27.47 3.05 -4.27
CA PHE A 27 -26.44 2.10 -4.73
C PHE A 27 -26.69 1.64 -6.17
N ILE A 28 -27.95 1.40 -6.54
CA ILE A 28 -28.33 1.04 -7.92
C ILE A 28 -27.99 2.18 -8.89
N HIS A 29 -28.24 3.44 -8.49
CA HIS A 29 -27.91 4.61 -9.31
C HIS A 29 -26.40 4.73 -9.55
N LEU A 30 -25.61 4.55 -8.49
CA LEU A 30 -24.14 4.58 -8.56
C LEU A 30 -23.59 3.49 -9.48
N LEU A 31 -24.14 2.28 -9.45
CA LEU A 31 -23.75 1.19 -10.36
C LEU A 31 -24.01 1.54 -11.83
N PHE A 32 -25.11 2.27 -12.11
CA PHE A 32 -25.45 2.69 -13.46
C PHE A 32 -24.47 3.76 -13.98
N GLU A 33 -24.14 4.74 -13.15
CA GLU A 33 -23.16 5.79 -13.49
C GLU A 33 -21.75 5.21 -13.73
N VAL A 34 -21.29 4.31 -12.87
CA VAL A 34 -19.98 3.64 -13.03
C VAL A 34 -19.92 2.88 -14.36
N ARG A 35 -20.99 2.19 -14.73
CA ARG A 35 -21.06 1.47 -16.01
C ARG A 35 -21.00 2.43 -17.21
N GLN A 36 -21.68 3.58 -17.12
CA GLN A 36 -21.68 4.59 -18.18
C GLN A 36 -20.30 5.26 -18.32
N PHE A 37 -19.62 5.50 -17.20
CA PHE A 37 -18.25 6.02 -17.17
C PHE A 37 -17.25 5.05 -17.82
N ILE A 38 -17.33 3.75 -17.50
CA ILE A 38 -16.44 2.72 -18.08
C ILE A 38 -16.60 2.63 -19.60
N TRP A 39 -17.84 2.75 -20.11
CA TRP A 39 -18.12 2.60 -21.55
C TRP A 39 -17.64 3.79 -22.38
N SER A 40 -17.74 5.03 -21.87
CA SER A 40 -17.30 6.22 -22.60
C SER A 40 -16.91 7.38 -21.67
N PRO A 41 -15.67 7.37 -21.12
CA PRO A 41 -15.28 8.29 -20.04
C PRO A 41 -15.28 9.76 -20.48
N PHE A 42 -14.78 10.06 -21.69
CA PHE A 42 -14.70 11.45 -22.19
C PHE A 42 -16.09 12.08 -22.43
N ARG A 43 -17.07 11.29 -22.86
CA ARG A 43 -18.44 11.77 -23.08
C ARG A 43 -19.20 11.93 -21.78
N TRP A 44 -18.90 11.08 -20.80
CA TRP A 44 -19.49 11.13 -19.47
C TRP A 44 -19.01 12.36 -18.67
N ILE A 45 -17.71 12.65 -18.69
CA ILE A 45 -17.10 13.82 -18.00
C ILE A 45 -17.57 15.16 -18.63
N SER A 46 -17.86 15.16 -19.93
CA SER A 46 -18.34 16.37 -20.63
C SER A 46 -19.77 16.76 -20.27
N ASP A 47 -20.52 15.88 -19.60
CA ASP A 47 -21.88 16.16 -19.16
C ASP A 47 -21.86 16.82 -17.78
N ILE A 48 -22.41 18.03 -17.71
CA ILE A 48 -22.41 18.87 -16.51
C ILE A 48 -23.22 18.21 -15.38
N CYS A 49 -24.28 17.47 -15.69
CA CYS A 49 -25.09 16.79 -14.68
C CYS A 49 -24.32 15.65 -13.99
N ASN A 50 -23.65 14.80 -14.77
CA ASN A 50 -22.82 13.71 -14.22
C ASN A 50 -21.64 14.23 -13.38
N LEU A 51 -21.09 15.39 -13.75
CA LEU A 51 -20.04 16.04 -12.96
C LEU A 51 -20.57 16.54 -11.60
N PHE A 52 -21.79 17.05 -11.58
CA PHE A 52 -22.44 17.48 -10.34
C PHE A 52 -22.76 16.29 -9.42
N ASP A 53 -23.25 15.18 -9.98
CA ASP A 53 -23.52 13.95 -9.23
C ASP A 53 -22.23 13.33 -8.66
N LEU A 54 -21.16 13.23 -9.46
CA LEU A 54 -19.82 12.85 -8.97
C LEU A 54 -19.34 13.76 -7.83
N GLY A 55 -19.52 15.08 -8.00
CA GLY A 55 -19.17 16.07 -6.99
C GLY A 55 -19.93 15.84 -5.68
N ALA A 56 -21.24 15.57 -5.74
CA ALA A 56 -22.06 15.26 -4.58
C ALA A 56 -21.58 13.98 -3.87
N TYR A 57 -21.25 12.92 -4.62
CA TYR A 57 -20.69 11.69 -4.06
C TYR A 57 -19.32 11.91 -3.40
N LEU A 58 -18.42 12.63 -4.06
CA LEU A 58 -17.10 12.97 -3.52
C LEU A 58 -17.22 13.78 -2.23
N VAL A 59 -18.08 14.80 -2.21
CA VAL A 59 -18.35 15.61 -1.02
C VAL A 59 -18.89 14.74 0.11
N LEU A 60 -19.82 13.82 -0.15
CA LEU A 60 -20.37 12.91 0.85
C LEU A 60 -19.31 11.96 1.42
N VAL A 61 -18.45 11.39 0.56
CA VAL A 61 -17.35 10.50 0.97
C VAL A 61 -16.31 11.25 1.80
N LEU A 62 -15.90 12.44 1.36
CA LEU A 62 -14.96 13.28 2.10
C LEU A 62 -15.55 13.74 3.44
N THR A 63 -16.82 14.12 3.48
CA THR A 63 -17.53 14.49 4.71
C THR A 63 -17.65 13.31 5.67
N SER A 64 -17.91 12.10 5.15
CA SER A 64 -17.91 10.87 5.96
C SER A 64 -16.53 10.61 6.58
N ILE A 65 -15.46 10.66 5.79
CA ILE A 65 -14.07 10.51 6.28
C ILE A 65 -13.74 11.57 7.33
N TYR A 66 -14.14 12.82 7.09
CA TYR A 66 -13.93 13.93 8.02
C TYR A 66 -14.70 13.73 9.34
N CYS A 67 -15.94 13.22 9.28
CA CYS A 67 -16.71 12.84 10.46
C CYS A 67 -16.02 11.75 11.28
N TYR A 68 -15.37 10.76 10.66
CA TYR A 68 -14.59 9.74 11.37
C TYR A 68 -13.38 10.33 12.11
N ILE A 69 -12.76 11.39 11.59
CA ILE A 69 -11.68 12.13 12.26
C ILE A 69 -12.23 12.97 13.44
N ALA A 70 -13.45 13.50 13.31
CA ALA A 70 -14.08 14.35 14.31
C ALA A 70 -14.59 13.59 15.56
N PHE A 71 -14.90 12.29 15.43
CA PHE A 71 -15.23 11.45 16.59
C PHE A 71 -13.99 11.17 17.44
N GLU A 72 -13.99 11.65 18.69
CA GLU A 72 -12.82 11.67 19.56
C GLU A 72 -12.19 10.28 19.80
N SER A 73 -13.00 9.22 19.83
CA SER A 73 -12.51 7.84 19.92
C SER A 73 -11.77 7.37 18.67
N PHE A 74 -12.24 7.71 17.47
CA PHE A 74 -11.64 7.29 16.19
C PHE A 74 -10.51 8.21 15.73
N GLY A 75 -10.62 9.52 15.97
CA GLY A 75 -9.63 10.53 15.62
C GLY A 75 -8.26 10.29 16.28
N ILE A 76 -8.24 9.77 17.51
CA ILE A 76 -6.99 9.40 18.20
C ILE A 76 -6.30 8.24 17.49
N TYR A 77 -7.03 7.18 17.12
CA TYR A 77 -6.45 6.05 16.37
C TYR A 77 -5.96 6.48 14.99
N PHE A 78 -6.73 7.30 14.28
CA PHE A 78 -6.33 7.82 12.97
C PHE A 78 -5.09 8.72 13.07
N ALA A 79 -5.00 9.55 14.11
CA ALA A 79 -3.83 10.37 14.39
C ALA A 79 -2.57 9.53 14.63
N ILE A 80 -2.70 8.44 15.39
CA ILE A 80 -1.62 7.45 15.61
C ILE A 80 -1.23 6.79 14.29
N ILE A 81 -2.20 6.33 13.48
CA ILE A 81 -1.93 5.69 12.19
C ILE A 81 -1.20 6.65 11.24
N ILE A 82 -1.63 7.91 11.13
CA ILE A 82 -0.95 8.93 10.32
C ILE A 82 0.46 9.21 10.85
N GLY A 83 0.60 9.36 12.17
CA GLY A 83 1.89 9.60 12.82
C GLY A 83 2.89 8.48 12.53
N VAL A 84 2.44 7.23 12.65
CA VAL A 84 3.22 6.03 12.35
C VAL A 84 3.51 5.95 10.83
N ALA A 85 2.52 6.17 9.97
CA ALA A 85 2.69 6.10 8.51
C ALA A 85 3.74 7.10 7.99
N LYS A 86 3.77 8.32 8.53
CA LYS A 86 4.78 9.34 8.18
C LYS A 86 6.21 8.87 8.50
N ARG A 87 6.37 8.13 9.60
CA ARG A 87 7.68 7.57 10.01
C ARG A 87 8.05 6.34 9.16
N ILE A 88 7.08 5.48 8.83
CA ILE A 88 7.24 4.32 7.95
C ILE A 88 7.71 4.76 6.55
N ILE A 89 7.18 5.86 6.01
CA ILE A 89 7.56 6.37 4.69
C ILE A 89 9.06 6.69 4.59
N SER A 90 9.63 7.36 5.61
CA SER A 90 11.07 7.67 5.63
C SER A 90 11.92 6.40 5.65
N PHE A 91 11.46 5.37 6.35
CA PHE A 91 12.11 4.08 6.42
C PHE A 91 12.02 3.30 5.09
N LEU A 92 10.85 3.29 4.46
CA LEU A 92 10.62 2.64 3.17
C LEU A 92 11.55 3.21 2.09
N PHE A 93 11.82 4.51 2.14
CA PHE A 93 12.76 5.16 1.23
C PHE A 93 14.20 4.64 1.38
N ILE A 94 14.65 4.38 2.61
CA ILE A 94 15.98 3.80 2.87
C ILE A 94 16.03 2.35 2.34
N ILE A 95 15.01 1.54 2.61
CA ILE A 95 14.90 0.18 2.05
C ILE A 95 14.96 0.21 0.53
N LEU A 96 14.25 1.15 -0.10
CA LEU A 96 14.22 1.28 -1.56
C LEU A 96 15.63 1.52 -2.13
N ILE A 97 16.42 2.41 -1.51
CA ILE A 97 17.80 2.69 -1.96
C ILE A 97 18.68 1.44 -1.80
N ILE A 98 18.57 0.73 -0.66
CA ILE A 98 19.32 -0.51 -0.43
C ILE A 98 18.95 -1.56 -1.47
N LEU A 99 17.64 -1.76 -1.71
CA LEU A 99 17.12 -2.73 -2.66
C LEU A 99 17.59 -2.42 -4.09
N LEU A 100 17.56 -1.16 -4.51
CA LEU A 100 18.10 -0.72 -5.81
C LEU A 100 19.61 -1.01 -5.93
N GLY A 101 20.39 -0.72 -4.87
CA GLY A 101 21.83 -0.94 -4.85
C GLY A 101 22.19 -2.42 -4.95
N PHE A 102 21.55 -3.28 -4.15
CA PHE A 102 21.78 -4.72 -4.20
C PHE A 102 21.23 -5.34 -5.49
N ALA A 103 20.05 -4.95 -5.97
CA ALA A 103 19.52 -5.46 -7.23
C ALA A 103 20.45 -5.16 -8.41
N HIS A 104 21.09 -3.98 -8.40
CA HIS A 104 22.08 -3.64 -9.41
C HIS A 104 23.37 -4.46 -9.25
N ALA A 105 23.86 -4.65 -8.02
CA ALA A 105 25.05 -5.47 -7.77
C ALA A 105 24.85 -6.94 -8.16
N PHE A 106 23.72 -7.55 -7.77
CA PHE A 106 23.36 -8.91 -8.17
C PHE A 106 23.11 -9.03 -9.67
N PHE A 107 22.49 -8.03 -10.30
CA PHE A 107 22.36 -7.98 -11.76
C PHE A 107 23.74 -8.07 -12.43
N ILE A 108 24.68 -7.20 -12.07
CA ILE A 108 26.03 -7.21 -12.66
C ILE A 108 26.77 -8.53 -12.41
N LEU A 109 26.59 -9.12 -11.24
CA LEU A 109 27.26 -10.35 -10.82
C LEU A 109 26.69 -11.61 -11.51
N LEU A 110 25.37 -11.69 -11.66
CA LEU A 110 24.65 -12.88 -12.13
C LEU A 110 24.13 -12.77 -13.57
N GLU A 111 24.39 -11.63 -14.23
CA GLU A 111 24.08 -11.44 -15.65
C GLU A 111 24.84 -12.48 -16.50
N PRO A 112 24.15 -13.19 -17.42
CA PRO A 112 24.77 -14.21 -18.25
C PRO A 112 25.77 -13.58 -19.23
N LYS A 113 27.06 -13.82 -19.01
CA LYS A 113 28.13 -13.47 -19.95
C LYS A 113 28.56 -14.69 -20.76
N SER A 114 29.05 -14.47 -21.97
CA SER A 114 29.36 -15.51 -22.96
C SER A 114 30.35 -16.59 -22.49
N ASN A 115 31.22 -16.29 -21.51
CA ASN A 115 32.23 -17.21 -20.99
C ASN A 115 32.03 -17.61 -19.52
N ASP A 116 30.85 -17.36 -18.95
CA ASP A 116 30.65 -17.47 -17.49
C ASP A 116 29.65 -18.57 -17.10
N SER A 117 29.68 -18.96 -15.82
CA SER A 117 28.83 -20.02 -15.24
C SER A 117 27.36 -19.61 -15.07
N ASN A 118 27.03 -18.35 -15.33
CA ASN A 118 25.67 -17.79 -15.20
C ASN A 118 24.75 -18.08 -16.39
N LYS A 119 25.17 -18.95 -17.32
CA LYS A 119 24.37 -19.30 -18.50
C LYS A 119 23.10 -20.05 -18.08
N PRO A 120 21.94 -19.80 -18.73
CA PRO A 120 20.70 -20.49 -18.40
C PRO A 120 20.80 -22.03 -18.46
N TRP A 121 21.59 -22.55 -19.41
CA TRP A 121 21.84 -23.99 -19.57
C TRP A 121 22.65 -24.64 -18.43
N GLU A 122 23.39 -23.86 -17.66
CA GLU A 122 24.12 -24.37 -16.50
C GLU A 122 23.26 -24.36 -15.23
N LEU A 123 22.30 -23.44 -15.16
CA LEU A 123 21.37 -23.24 -14.03
C LEU A 123 20.11 -24.10 -14.11
N THR A 124 19.81 -24.68 -15.27
CA THR A 124 18.62 -25.51 -15.45
C THR A 124 18.67 -26.81 -14.64
N LYS A 125 17.50 -27.35 -14.29
CA LYS A 125 17.40 -28.60 -13.54
C LYS A 125 17.85 -29.77 -14.41
N LYS A 126 18.69 -30.61 -13.82
CA LYS A 126 19.22 -31.84 -14.42
C LYS A 126 18.70 -33.04 -13.63
N TYR A 127 18.08 -33.97 -14.34
CA TYR A 127 17.61 -35.22 -13.77
C TYR A 127 18.58 -36.34 -14.15
N TYR A 128 18.99 -37.13 -13.17
CA TYR A 128 19.88 -38.27 -13.34
C TYR A 128 19.08 -39.55 -13.10
N GLN A 129 19.33 -40.60 -13.87
CA GLN A 129 18.73 -41.89 -13.60
C GLN A 129 19.54 -42.62 -12.52
N GLU A 130 18.82 -43.31 -11.65
CA GLU A 130 19.41 -44.26 -10.72
C GLU A 130 19.59 -45.59 -11.47
N THR A 131 20.81 -46.11 -11.50
CA THR A 131 21.15 -47.37 -12.17
C THR A 131 20.66 -48.55 -11.32
N GLU A 132 20.42 -49.72 -11.92
CA GLU A 132 19.96 -50.93 -11.20
C GLU A 132 20.86 -51.34 -10.03
N ASP A 133 22.13 -50.95 -10.03
CA ASP A 133 23.10 -51.17 -8.94
C ASP A 133 22.99 -50.16 -7.79
N GLY A 134 22.03 -49.22 -7.81
CA GLY A 134 21.86 -48.15 -6.83
C GLY A 134 22.83 -46.96 -7.00
N ASN A 135 23.63 -46.95 -8.06
CA ASN A 135 24.53 -45.83 -8.39
C ASN A 135 23.84 -44.80 -9.31
N ILE A 136 24.01 -43.51 -9.02
CA ILE A 136 23.47 -42.41 -9.85
C ILE A 136 24.32 -42.26 -11.12
N SER A 137 23.67 -42.15 -12.29
CA SER A 137 24.35 -41.92 -13.55
C SER A 137 25.11 -40.58 -13.53
N LYS A 138 26.37 -40.55 -13.97
CA LYS A 138 27.16 -39.29 -14.05
C LYS A 138 26.68 -38.35 -15.16
N ILE A 139 25.88 -38.85 -16.09
CA ILE A 139 25.32 -38.11 -17.22
C ILE A 139 23.83 -37.86 -16.92
N ALA A 140 23.39 -36.61 -17.07
CA ALA A 140 21.98 -36.24 -16.92
C ALA A 140 21.16 -36.86 -18.04
N THR A 141 20.02 -37.47 -17.68
CA THR A 141 19.12 -38.13 -18.61
C THR A 141 18.06 -37.19 -19.17
N LEU A 142 17.62 -36.22 -18.37
CA LEU A 142 16.73 -35.14 -18.81
C LEU A 142 17.29 -33.80 -18.34
N ILE A 143 17.31 -32.83 -19.26
CA ILE A 143 17.71 -31.45 -19.00
C ILE A 143 16.49 -30.60 -19.36
N GLU A 144 16.02 -29.81 -18.40
CA GLU A 144 14.93 -28.88 -18.64
C GLU A 144 15.41 -27.76 -19.58
N GLU A 145 14.62 -27.42 -20.59
CA GLU A 145 14.97 -26.34 -21.52
C GLU A 145 14.88 -25.01 -20.75
N PRO A 146 15.94 -24.18 -20.75
CA PRO A 146 15.94 -22.95 -20.00
C PRO A 146 14.94 -21.97 -20.59
N ASP A 147 14.14 -21.39 -19.70
CA ASP A 147 13.19 -20.34 -20.02
C ASP A 147 13.70 -18.97 -19.58
N SER A 148 12.89 -17.94 -19.81
CA SER A 148 13.18 -16.56 -19.39
C SER A 148 13.26 -16.37 -17.87
N TYR A 149 12.81 -17.34 -17.07
CA TYR A 149 12.78 -17.31 -15.61
C TYR A 149 13.88 -18.16 -14.96
N THR A 150 14.63 -18.94 -15.74
CA THR A 150 15.71 -19.80 -15.25
C THR A 150 16.85 -18.96 -14.65
N ASN A 151 17.16 -17.80 -15.25
CA ASN A 151 18.02 -16.78 -14.64
C ASN A 151 17.25 -15.45 -14.54
N LEU A 152 16.70 -15.16 -13.36
CA LEU A 152 15.97 -13.91 -13.10
C LEU A 152 16.88 -12.67 -13.16
N PHE A 153 18.19 -12.81 -13.06
CA PHE A 153 19.14 -11.68 -13.15
C PHE A 153 19.58 -11.37 -14.58
N SER A 154 19.01 -12.05 -15.58
CA SER A 154 19.19 -11.71 -17.01
C SER A 154 18.59 -10.35 -17.39
N ASN A 155 17.61 -9.87 -16.64
CA ASN A 155 16.93 -8.59 -16.87
C ASN A 155 16.91 -7.74 -15.60
N TYR A 156 17.18 -6.44 -15.73
CA TYR A 156 17.20 -5.52 -14.57
C TYR A 156 15.86 -5.41 -13.82
N PRO A 157 14.68 -5.36 -14.47
CA PRO A 157 13.40 -5.39 -13.74
C PRO A 157 13.19 -6.68 -12.93
N ASN A 158 13.66 -7.80 -13.46
CA ASN A 158 13.58 -9.09 -12.80
C ASN A 158 14.54 -9.17 -11.61
N SER A 159 15.73 -8.56 -11.70
CA SER A 159 16.65 -8.48 -10.55
C SER A 159 16.06 -7.68 -9.39
N LEU A 160 15.32 -6.59 -9.68
CA LEU A 160 14.58 -5.84 -8.67
C LEU A 160 13.50 -6.70 -8.00
N LEU A 161 12.73 -7.44 -8.80
CA LEU A 161 11.71 -8.36 -8.29
C LEU A 161 12.35 -9.47 -7.45
N SER A 162 13.46 -10.05 -7.89
CA SER A 162 14.20 -11.09 -7.16
C SER A 162 14.68 -10.59 -5.80
N MET A 163 15.20 -9.37 -5.71
CA MET A 163 15.64 -8.79 -4.44
C MET A 163 14.48 -8.43 -3.53
N TYR A 164 13.33 -8.01 -4.09
CA TYR A 164 12.10 -7.80 -3.33
C TYR A 164 11.55 -9.13 -2.76
N LEU A 165 11.52 -10.20 -3.56
CA LEU A 165 11.12 -11.52 -3.10
C LEU A 165 12.05 -12.02 -1.99
N PHE A 166 13.36 -11.83 -2.16
CA PHE A 166 14.34 -12.17 -1.14
C PHE A 166 14.16 -11.36 0.15
N LEU A 167 13.80 -10.08 0.06
CA LEU A 167 13.42 -9.25 1.22
C LEU A 167 12.23 -9.84 1.98
N THR A 168 11.23 -10.39 1.28
CA THR A 168 10.06 -11.05 1.89
C THR A 168 10.34 -12.48 2.39
N GLY A 169 11.56 -12.99 2.19
CA GLY A 169 12.02 -14.30 2.65
C GLY A 169 12.02 -15.40 1.59
N ASP A 170 11.61 -15.12 0.35
CA ASP A 170 11.66 -16.09 -0.75
C ASP A 170 13.07 -16.13 -1.37
N ARG A 171 13.71 -17.30 -1.29
CA ARG A 171 15.08 -17.51 -1.78
C ARG A 171 15.14 -18.21 -3.14
N ASN A 172 13.99 -18.53 -3.74
CA ASN A 172 13.93 -19.31 -4.98
C ASN A 172 14.64 -18.62 -6.15
N SER A 173 14.68 -17.29 -6.14
CA SER A 173 15.38 -16.50 -7.16
C SER A 173 16.89 -16.69 -7.15
N LEU A 174 17.48 -17.16 -6.03
CA LEU A 174 18.92 -17.30 -5.82
C LEU A 174 19.34 -18.76 -5.60
N SER A 175 18.39 -19.70 -5.57
CA SER A 175 18.67 -21.12 -5.30
C SER A 175 19.25 -21.88 -6.49
N ALA A 176 19.26 -21.28 -7.69
CA ALA A 176 19.80 -21.89 -8.89
C ALA A 176 21.33 -22.01 -8.89
N TRP A 177 22.02 -21.20 -8.08
CA TRP A 177 23.49 -21.19 -7.99
C TRP A 177 23.99 -22.05 -6.85
N SER A 178 25.03 -22.86 -7.10
CA SER A 178 25.75 -23.58 -6.06
C SER A 178 26.56 -22.60 -5.20
N PRO A 179 26.61 -22.78 -3.86
CA PRO A 179 27.43 -21.94 -2.98
C PRO A 179 28.92 -21.94 -3.33
N ASP A 180 29.43 -23.05 -3.88
CA ASP A 180 30.85 -23.24 -4.19
C ASP A 180 31.28 -22.46 -5.46
N ASP A 181 30.36 -22.27 -6.40
CA ASP A 181 30.67 -21.62 -7.69
C ASP A 181 30.78 -20.10 -7.56
N ASN A 182 30.03 -19.50 -6.63
CA ASN A 182 29.91 -18.05 -6.48
C ASN A 182 29.97 -17.60 -5.01
N PRO A 183 31.15 -17.64 -4.36
CA PRO A 183 31.29 -17.25 -2.95
C PRO A 183 30.92 -15.78 -2.71
N LEU A 184 31.15 -14.90 -3.69
CA LEU A 184 30.77 -13.49 -3.63
C LEU A 184 29.25 -13.31 -3.53
N MET A 185 28.47 -14.10 -4.28
CA MET A 185 27.00 -14.06 -4.23
C MET A 185 26.51 -14.43 -2.82
N ILE A 186 27.08 -15.48 -2.22
CA ILE A 186 26.73 -15.93 -0.87
C ILE A 186 27.07 -14.86 0.17
N ILE A 187 28.24 -14.23 0.08
CA ILE A 187 28.62 -13.11 0.96
C ILE A 187 27.60 -11.96 0.83
N MET A 188 27.23 -11.58 -0.40
CA MET A 188 26.24 -10.53 -0.65
C MET A 188 24.86 -10.89 -0.09
N MET A 189 24.44 -12.15 -0.20
CA MET A 189 23.18 -12.65 0.38
C MET A 189 23.19 -12.57 1.92
N ILE A 190 24.30 -12.95 2.55
CA ILE A 190 24.46 -12.86 4.00
C ILE A 190 24.40 -11.40 4.46
N ILE A 191 25.11 -10.50 3.78
CA ILE A 191 25.11 -9.07 4.11
C ILE A 191 23.71 -8.49 3.92
N PHE A 192 23.04 -8.78 2.80
CA PHE A 192 21.68 -8.29 2.55
C PHE A 192 20.69 -8.81 3.60
N SER A 193 20.76 -10.09 3.95
CA SER A 193 19.95 -10.68 5.02
C SER A 193 20.23 -10.02 6.38
N PHE A 194 21.50 -9.79 6.72
CA PHE A 194 21.86 -9.07 7.94
C PHE A 194 21.32 -7.65 7.93
N VAL A 195 21.41 -6.92 6.81
CA VAL A 195 20.82 -5.59 6.66
C VAL A 195 19.31 -5.63 6.88
N ILE A 196 18.59 -6.64 6.40
CA ILE A 196 17.14 -6.79 6.63
C ILE A 196 16.83 -7.12 8.09
N VAL A 197 17.57 -8.07 8.66
CA VAL A 197 17.37 -8.55 10.04
C VAL A 197 17.77 -7.49 11.07
N VAL A 198 18.78 -6.67 10.76
CA VAL A 198 19.38 -5.72 11.69
C VAL A 198 18.90 -4.29 11.48
N ASN A 199 18.45 -3.88 10.28
CA ASN A 199 18.08 -2.48 10.05
C ASN A 199 16.58 -2.20 10.16
N LEU A 200 16.29 -1.56 11.31
CA LEU A 200 15.78 -0.19 11.35
C LEU A 200 14.24 -0.02 11.37
N PHE A 201 13.46 -1.10 11.27
CA PHE A 201 12.02 -1.01 11.57
C PHE A 201 11.73 -1.15 13.07
N ILE A 202 12.19 -2.23 13.71
CA ILE A 202 11.81 -2.55 15.09
C ILE A 202 12.48 -1.58 16.10
N GLY A 203 13.77 -1.28 15.92
CA GLY A 203 14.52 -0.41 16.85
C GLY A 203 14.11 1.07 16.79
N LEU A 204 13.93 1.64 15.58
CA LEU A 204 13.50 3.04 15.45
C LEU A 204 12.00 3.23 15.67
N LEU A 205 11.15 2.26 15.29
CA LEU A 205 9.73 2.33 15.62
C LEU A 205 9.54 2.32 17.13
N ASN A 206 10.28 1.48 17.87
CA ASN A 206 10.22 1.45 19.33
C ASN A 206 10.59 2.82 19.95
N ILE A 207 11.72 3.40 19.53
CA ILE A 207 12.18 4.72 20.01
C ILE A 207 11.20 5.84 19.59
N ALA A 208 10.61 5.76 18.41
CA ALA A 208 9.69 6.76 17.89
C ALA A 208 8.28 6.68 18.50
N ILE A 209 7.79 5.47 18.80
CA ILE A 209 6.54 5.24 19.53
C ILE A 209 6.68 5.78 20.96
N GLU A 210 7.85 5.61 21.58
CA GLU A 210 8.12 6.11 22.92
C GLU A 210 8.22 7.66 22.98
N ALA A 211 8.56 8.32 21.87
CA ALA A 211 8.67 9.78 21.78
C ALA A 211 7.36 10.52 21.43
N ASP A 212 6.36 9.84 20.82
CA ASP A 212 5.08 10.45 20.46
C ASP A 212 4.07 10.32 21.62
N ASN A 213 3.86 11.39 22.38
CA ASN A 213 2.73 11.43 23.32
C ASN A 213 1.43 11.51 22.52
N ASN A 214 0.71 10.39 22.42
CA ASN A 214 -0.54 10.23 21.66
C ASN A 214 -1.52 11.40 21.83
N ARG A 215 -1.59 12.00 23.02
CA ARG A 215 -2.49 13.13 23.30
C ARG A 215 -2.01 14.46 22.71
N ALA A 216 -0.71 14.74 22.79
CA ALA A 216 -0.14 15.99 22.25
C ALA A 216 -0.20 15.99 20.72
N SER A 217 0.13 14.86 20.09
CA SER A 217 0.14 14.72 18.63
C SER A 217 -1.27 14.75 18.04
N TYR A 218 -2.26 14.18 18.74
CA TYR A 218 -3.68 14.34 18.38
C TYR A 218 -4.14 15.79 18.45
N LEU A 219 -3.83 16.51 19.54
CA LEU A 219 -4.21 17.92 19.68
C LEU A 219 -3.52 18.82 18.63
N ALA A 220 -2.26 18.54 18.30
CA ALA A 220 -1.53 19.26 17.25
C ALA A 220 -2.15 19.03 15.87
N GLN A 221 -2.51 17.79 15.52
CA GLN A 221 -3.22 17.50 14.26
C GLN A 221 -4.61 18.16 14.22
N LYS A 222 -5.36 18.10 15.32
CA LYS A 222 -6.66 18.78 15.44
C LYS A 222 -6.53 20.30 15.22
N ALA A 223 -5.48 20.91 15.78
CA ALA A 223 -5.19 22.34 15.59
C ALA A 223 -4.79 22.68 14.14
N LEU A 224 -4.01 21.82 13.46
CA LEU A 224 -3.65 22.01 12.06
C LEU A 224 -4.88 21.98 11.15
N ILE A 225 -5.76 20.99 11.33
CA ILE A 225 -7.01 20.87 10.57
C ILE A 225 -7.91 22.08 10.83
N LEU A 226 -8.06 22.50 12.09
CA LEU A 226 -8.87 23.65 12.46
C LEU A 226 -8.34 24.96 11.84
N ARG A 227 -7.02 25.14 11.80
CA ARG A 227 -6.37 26.28 11.15
C ARG A 227 -6.61 26.30 9.63
N GLU A 228 -6.56 25.13 8.98
CA GLU A 228 -6.81 25.03 7.54
C GLU A 228 -8.27 25.39 7.20
N ILE A 229 -9.21 24.93 8.02
CA ILE A 229 -10.63 25.31 7.93
C ILE A 229 -10.81 26.81 8.18
N GLU A 230 -10.12 27.37 9.18
CA GLU A 230 -10.13 28.81 9.47
C GLU A 230 -9.63 29.65 8.29
N LEU A 231 -8.57 29.21 7.61
CA LEU A 231 -7.94 29.97 6.52
C LEU A 231 -8.69 29.85 5.20
N PHE A 232 -9.15 28.64 4.84
CA PHE A 232 -9.69 28.37 3.50
C PHE A 232 -11.22 28.28 3.44
N TYR A 233 -11.90 27.96 4.56
CA TYR A 233 -13.32 27.63 4.55
C TYR A 233 -14.19 28.60 5.38
N LEU A 234 -13.60 29.42 6.26
CA LEU A 234 -14.32 30.37 7.11
C LEU A 234 -14.23 31.82 6.60
N PHE A 235 -15.39 32.49 6.48
CA PHE A 235 -15.45 33.91 6.13
C PHE A 235 -14.94 34.81 7.27
N PRO A 236 -14.47 36.05 6.98
CA PRO A 236 -13.94 36.97 8.00
C PRO A 236 -14.87 37.27 9.17
N HIS A 237 -16.19 37.18 8.96
CA HIS A 237 -17.18 37.41 10.01
C HIS A 237 -17.38 36.19 10.92
N GLN A 238 -17.31 34.95 10.38
CA GLN A 238 -17.45 33.71 11.14
C GLN A 238 -16.28 33.48 12.10
N ARG A 239 -15.07 33.92 11.72
CA ARG A 239 -13.87 33.90 12.56
C ARG A 239 -13.95 34.78 13.81
N ARG A 240 -14.92 35.71 13.87
CA ARG A 240 -15.12 36.64 14.99
C ARG A 240 -16.25 36.20 15.92
N TRP A 241 -16.86 35.03 15.68
CA TRP A 241 -17.92 34.52 16.53
C TRP A 241 -17.37 33.99 17.86
N LYS A 242 -17.63 34.73 18.94
CA LYS A 242 -17.21 34.38 20.31
C LYS A 242 -17.73 33.03 20.80
N THR A 243 -18.80 32.51 20.20
CA THR A 243 -19.35 31.19 20.51
C THR A 243 -18.51 30.04 19.93
N TRP A 244 -17.80 30.26 18.82
CA TRP A 244 -16.95 29.26 18.17
C TRP A 244 -15.47 29.44 18.51
N PHE A 245 -15.04 30.69 18.71
CA PHE A 245 -13.69 31.08 19.13
C PHE A 245 -13.77 31.95 20.40
N PRO A 246 -13.93 31.33 21.58
CA PRO A 246 -13.96 32.06 22.84
C PRO A 246 -12.59 32.66 23.17
N ASP A 247 -12.59 33.88 23.73
CA ASP A 247 -11.37 34.53 24.22
C ASP A 247 -10.80 33.70 25.38
N ILE A 248 -9.58 33.17 25.24
CA ILE A 248 -8.90 32.41 26.30
C ILE A 248 -8.38 33.44 27.31
N MET A 249 -9.14 33.68 28.39
CA MET A 249 -8.67 34.45 29.56
C MET A 249 -7.81 33.58 30.48
#